data_AF-A0A2V9NVR3-F1
#
_entry.id   AF-A0A2V9NVR3-F1
#
_cell.length_a   1.000
_cell.length_b   1.000
_cell.length_c   1.000
_cell.angle_alpha   90.00
_cell.angle_beta   90.00
_cell.angle_gamma   90.00
#
_symmetry.space_group_name_H-M   'P 1'
#
loop_
_entity.id
_entity.type
_entity.pdbx_description
1 polymer ?
#
loop_
_entity_poly.entity_id
_entity_poly.type
_entity_poly.pdbx_seq_one_letter_code
_entity_poly.pdbx_strand_id
1 'polypeptide(L)'
;MSKMSRRQFVTAGLAATAGVSGLGVAANLAKRYGLVPPDSGGIYGPGETLTYAAQRLFARHSLAREFPRSMISKVPFANDMPPLNDAFKRLQAGAFADWRLSVEGMVARPASYSLADLRSFPLRSQITEVVCEEGWSYVAEWTGTPLFDVLKASGILPKARYLVYFSIDPDWWESIDMADVQHPQTLLAWGMNDGDLPVAFGGPLRLRVPRQLGYKSVKFVNRLMVTDSLKGFVSALDPKSPNSGYAWYAGI
;
A
#
# COMPACT_ATOMS: atom_id res chain seq x y z
N MET A 1 -45.53 -23.21 -19.80
CA MET A 1 -44.09 -22.92 -19.72
C MET A 1 -43.85 -21.52 -20.30
N SER A 2 -43.50 -20.54 -19.46
CA SER A 2 -43.33 -19.15 -19.88
C SER A 2 -42.07 -18.97 -20.73
N LYS A 3 -42.19 -18.39 -21.92
CA LYS A 3 -41.05 -18.11 -22.82
C LYS A 3 -40.26 -16.92 -22.28
N MET A 4 -39.11 -17.17 -21.65
CA MET A 4 -38.15 -16.14 -21.25
C MET A 4 -37.75 -15.29 -22.47
N SER A 5 -37.83 -13.96 -22.35
CA SER A 5 -37.42 -13.05 -23.41
C SER A 5 -35.89 -12.98 -23.52
N ARG A 6 -35.36 -12.63 -24.70
CA ARG A 6 -33.91 -12.45 -24.94
C ARG A 6 -33.27 -11.45 -23.96
N ARG A 7 -33.99 -10.40 -23.55
CA ARG A 7 -33.52 -9.48 -22.50
C ARG A 7 -33.41 -10.18 -21.16
N GLN A 8 -34.41 -10.95 -20.75
CA GLN A 8 -34.35 -11.72 -19.50
C GLN A 8 -33.23 -12.76 -19.51
N PHE A 9 -32.94 -13.40 -20.66
CA PHE A 9 -31.82 -14.33 -20.79
C PHE A 9 -30.45 -13.62 -20.69
N VAL A 10 -30.28 -12.44 -21.28
CA VAL A 10 -29.04 -11.66 -21.17
C VAL A 10 -28.86 -11.08 -19.77
N THR A 11 -29.92 -10.53 -19.16
CA THR A 11 -29.87 -10.00 -17.79
C THR A 11 -29.66 -11.12 -16.77
N ALA A 12 -30.31 -12.28 -16.93
CA ALA A 12 -30.09 -13.45 -16.09
C ALA A 12 -28.72 -14.10 -16.35
N GLY A 13 -28.21 -14.07 -17.59
CA GLY A 13 -26.89 -14.58 -17.95
C GLY A 13 -25.75 -13.71 -17.40
N LEU A 14 -25.89 -12.38 -17.42
CA LEU A 14 -24.96 -11.44 -16.78
C LEU A 14 -25.03 -11.53 -15.25
N ALA A 15 -26.23 -11.68 -14.68
CA ALA A 15 -26.40 -11.89 -13.24
C ALA A 15 -25.88 -13.28 -12.78
N ALA A 16 -26.01 -14.33 -13.61
CA ALA A 16 -25.53 -15.67 -13.30
C ALA A 16 -24.01 -15.83 -13.52
N THR A 17 -23.41 -15.09 -14.47
CA THR A 17 -21.94 -15.01 -14.63
C THR A 17 -21.29 -14.11 -13.60
N ALA A 18 -22.01 -13.15 -13.03
CA ALA A 18 -21.65 -12.45 -11.79
C ALA A 18 -21.95 -13.27 -10.51
N GLY A 19 -22.55 -14.45 -10.63
CA GLY A 19 -22.83 -15.38 -9.53
C GLY A 19 -21.65 -16.30 -9.20
N VAL A 20 -21.91 -17.35 -8.39
CA VAL A 20 -20.94 -18.33 -7.85
C VAL A 20 -19.91 -18.86 -8.88
N SER A 21 -20.28 -18.96 -10.16
CA SER A 21 -19.40 -19.33 -11.27
C SER A 21 -18.34 -18.26 -11.60
N GLY A 22 -18.69 -16.97 -11.58
CA GLY A 22 -17.74 -15.87 -11.72
C GLY A 22 -16.75 -15.81 -10.55
N LEU A 23 -17.23 -16.06 -9.33
CA LEU A 23 -16.38 -16.15 -8.14
C LEU A 23 -15.44 -17.35 -8.18
N GLY A 24 -15.93 -18.51 -8.65
CA GLY A 24 -15.11 -19.71 -8.85
C GLY A 24 -14.03 -19.51 -9.91
N VAL A 25 -14.34 -18.83 -11.02
CA VAL A 25 -13.36 -18.47 -12.05
C VAL A 25 -12.34 -17.47 -11.51
N ALA A 26 -12.78 -16.46 -10.75
CA ALA A 26 -11.89 -15.49 -10.12
C ALA A 26 -10.91 -16.14 -9.13
N ALA A 27 -11.41 -17.02 -8.26
CA ALA A 27 -10.59 -17.77 -7.32
C ALA A 27 -9.59 -18.69 -8.04
N ASN A 28 -10.00 -19.31 -9.14
CA ASN A 28 -9.12 -20.19 -9.93
C ASN A 28 -8.06 -19.39 -10.71
N LEU A 29 -8.42 -18.21 -11.25
CA LEU A 29 -7.46 -17.27 -11.83
C LEU A 29 -6.50 -16.75 -10.78
N ALA A 30 -7.00 -16.36 -9.61
CA ALA A 30 -6.18 -15.91 -8.49
C ALA A 30 -5.17 -16.99 -8.09
N LYS A 31 -5.62 -18.24 -7.93
CA LYS A 31 -4.75 -19.39 -7.65
C LYS A 31 -3.73 -19.64 -8.77
N ARG A 32 -4.14 -19.58 -10.04
CA ARG A 32 -3.26 -19.77 -11.21
C ARG A 32 -2.16 -18.72 -11.28
N TYR A 33 -2.45 -17.49 -10.90
CA TYR A 33 -1.49 -16.38 -10.92
C TYR A 33 -0.82 -16.11 -9.57
N GLY A 34 -1.04 -16.98 -8.56
CA GLY A 34 -0.44 -16.82 -7.24
C GLY A 34 -0.90 -15.56 -6.49
N LEU A 35 -2.08 -15.05 -6.82
CA LEU A 35 -2.73 -13.93 -6.15
C LEU A 35 -3.27 -14.41 -4.80
N VAL A 36 -2.89 -13.75 -3.71
CA VAL A 36 -3.58 -13.94 -2.42
C VAL A 36 -4.78 -13.00 -2.42
N PRO A 37 -5.98 -13.46 -2.10
CA PRO A 37 -7.10 -12.55 -1.96
C PRO A 37 -6.95 -11.73 -0.67
N PRO A 38 -7.17 -10.40 -0.72
CA PRO A 38 -7.52 -9.64 0.48
C PRO A 38 -8.85 -10.14 1.00
N ASP A 39 -8.83 -10.81 2.14
CA ASP A 39 -9.98 -11.42 2.80
C ASP A 39 -10.65 -12.58 2.01
N SER A 40 -10.36 -13.82 2.41
CA SER A 40 -11.05 -15.00 1.87
C SER A 40 -12.37 -15.32 2.58
N GLY A 41 -12.82 -14.47 3.51
CA GLY A 41 -14.02 -14.68 4.34
C GLY A 41 -15.25 -13.90 3.87
N GLY A 42 -16.44 -14.44 4.16
CA GLY A 42 -17.71 -13.73 4.02
C GLY A 42 -18.18 -13.45 2.58
N ILE A 43 -19.20 -12.60 2.47
CA ILE A 43 -19.86 -12.26 1.18
C ILE A 43 -19.08 -11.21 0.36
N TYR A 44 -18.13 -10.49 0.98
CA TYR A 44 -17.37 -9.41 0.34
C TYR A 44 -16.00 -9.85 -0.21
N GLY A 45 -15.37 -10.88 0.37
CA GLY A 45 -14.08 -11.42 -0.07
C GLY A 45 -13.98 -11.79 -1.56
N PRO A 46 -15.03 -12.34 -2.20
CA PRO A 46 -14.99 -12.62 -3.63
C PRO A 46 -14.94 -11.36 -4.51
N GLY A 47 -15.55 -10.25 -4.07
CA GLY A 47 -15.47 -8.96 -4.75
C GLY A 47 -14.07 -8.36 -4.65
N GLU A 48 -13.48 -8.38 -3.47
CA GLU A 48 -12.11 -7.91 -3.23
C GLU A 48 -11.07 -8.75 -4.01
N THR A 49 -11.28 -10.06 -4.08
CA THR A 49 -10.48 -10.96 -4.92
C THR A 49 -10.56 -10.59 -6.39
N LEU A 50 -11.77 -10.29 -6.89
CA LEU A 50 -12.00 -9.88 -8.27
C LEU A 50 -11.32 -8.53 -8.58
N THR A 51 -11.46 -7.56 -7.68
CA THR A 51 -10.79 -6.24 -7.79
C THR A 51 -9.28 -6.41 -7.88
N TYR A 52 -8.69 -7.16 -6.94
CA TYR A 52 -7.25 -7.45 -6.93
C TYR A 52 -6.80 -8.14 -8.23
N ALA A 53 -7.52 -9.19 -8.66
CA ALA A 53 -7.19 -9.91 -9.89
C ALA A 53 -7.29 -9.01 -11.13
N ALA A 54 -8.33 -8.19 -11.23
CA ALA A 54 -8.50 -7.25 -12.33
C ALA A 54 -7.36 -6.22 -12.36
N GLN A 55 -7.00 -5.65 -11.21
CA GLN A 55 -5.86 -4.74 -11.11
C GLN A 55 -4.55 -5.39 -11.56
N ARG A 56 -4.28 -6.64 -11.17
CA ARG A 56 -3.05 -7.37 -11.55
C ARG A 56 -3.02 -7.86 -12.99
N LEU A 57 -4.17 -8.13 -13.60
CA LEU A 57 -4.24 -8.57 -15.00
C LEU A 57 -4.25 -7.41 -15.99
N PHE A 58 -4.94 -6.30 -15.65
CA PHE A 58 -5.21 -5.23 -16.62
C PHE A 58 -4.53 -3.91 -16.29
N ALA A 59 -4.20 -3.64 -15.03
CA ALA A 59 -3.69 -2.34 -14.58
C ALA A 59 -2.31 -2.43 -13.88
N ARG A 60 -1.62 -3.56 -13.97
CA ARG A 60 -0.35 -3.81 -13.25
C ARG A 60 0.72 -2.75 -13.51
N HIS A 61 0.77 -2.25 -14.73
CA HIS A 61 1.74 -1.25 -15.18
C HIS A 61 1.14 0.15 -15.33
N SER A 62 -0.14 0.33 -14.99
CA SER A 62 -0.79 1.63 -15.07
C SER A 62 -0.26 2.53 -13.98
N LEU A 63 0.13 3.75 -14.34
CA LEU A 63 0.49 4.76 -13.36
C LEU A 63 -0.76 5.29 -12.66
N ALA A 64 -0.64 5.63 -11.38
CA ALA A 64 -1.58 6.52 -10.72
C ALA A 64 -1.58 7.88 -11.43
N ARG A 65 -2.75 8.49 -11.49
CA ARG A 65 -2.93 9.81 -12.10
C ARG A 65 -2.03 10.83 -11.40
N GLU A 66 -1.21 11.50 -12.20
CA GLU A 66 -0.47 12.67 -11.74
C GLU A 66 -1.23 13.95 -12.09
N PHE A 67 -1.12 14.95 -11.23
CA PHE A 67 -1.85 16.22 -11.33
C PHE A 67 -0.88 17.37 -11.58
N PRO A 68 -1.30 18.46 -12.25
CA PRO A 68 -0.47 19.66 -12.34
C PRO A 68 -0.35 20.35 -10.98
N ARG A 69 0.75 21.09 -10.77
CA ARG A 69 1.01 21.84 -9.52
C ARG A 69 -0.12 22.78 -9.11
N SER A 70 -0.88 23.32 -10.07
CA SER A 70 -2.05 24.17 -9.81
C SER A 70 -3.20 23.47 -9.08
N MET A 71 -3.21 22.13 -9.03
CA MET A 71 -4.20 21.34 -8.30
C MET A 71 -3.72 20.89 -6.92
N ILE A 72 -2.51 21.25 -6.49
CA ILE A 72 -2.05 20.98 -5.12
C ILE A 72 -3.02 21.66 -4.14
N SER A 73 -3.51 20.87 -3.17
CA SER A 73 -4.46 21.35 -2.17
C SER A 73 -3.85 22.48 -1.35
N LYS A 74 -4.54 23.63 -1.28
CA LYS A 74 -4.08 24.80 -0.52
C LYS A 74 -3.91 24.51 0.97
N VAL A 75 -4.81 23.69 1.51
CA VAL A 75 -4.81 23.24 2.90
C VAL A 75 -5.00 21.72 2.85
N PRO A 76 -3.92 20.94 2.67
CA PRO A 76 -4.03 19.48 2.66
C PRO A 76 -4.51 18.99 4.03
N PHE A 77 -5.43 18.02 4.04
CA PHE A 77 -5.98 17.49 5.26
C PHE A 77 -4.94 16.61 5.98
N ALA A 78 -4.44 17.08 7.11
CA ALA A 78 -3.62 16.29 8.01
C ALA A 78 -4.55 15.53 8.95
N ASN A 79 -4.82 14.25 8.65
CA ASN A 79 -5.60 13.39 9.52
C ASN A 79 -4.92 13.22 10.88
N ASP A 80 -5.75 13.00 11.91
CA ASP A 80 -5.33 12.86 13.30
C ASP A 80 -4.20 11.84 13.46
N MET A 81 -3.31 12.14 14.39
CA MET A 81 -2.17 11.29 14.72
C MET A 81 -2.20 11.00 16.21
N PRO A 82 -1.84 9.77 16.63
CA PRO A 82 -1.64 9.49 18.04
C PRO A 82 -0.58 10.43 18.62
N PRO A 83 -0.63 10.74 19.93
CA PRO A 83 0.38 11.56 20.57
C PRO A 83 1.78 11.02 20.31
N LEU A 84 2.69 11.90 19.87
CA LEU A 84 4.08 11.52 19.63
C LEU A 84 4.73 11.07 20.93
N ASN A 85 5.25 9.84 20.95
CA ASN A 85 5.96 9.32 22.12
C ASN A 85 7.32 10.00 22.32
N ASP A 86 7.93 9.80 23.49
CA ASP A 86 9.18 10.47 23.84
C ASP A 86 10.38 10.02 22.99
N ALA A 87 10.33 8.80 22.44
CA ALA A 87 11.34 8.36 21.48
C ALA A 87 11.28 9.19 20.20
N PHE A 88 10.09 9.40 19.64
CA PHE A 88 9.90 10.24 18.46
C PHE A 88 10.31 11.69 18.72
N LYS A 89 9.88 12.28 19.84
CA LYS A 89 10.23 13.67 20.20
C LYS A 89 11.74 13.88 20.29
N ARG A 90 12.49 12.91 20.83
CA ARG A 90 13.96 12.96 20.86
C ARG A 90 14.55 12.93 19.45
N LEU A 91 14.07 12.05 18.58
CA LEU A 91 14.50 12.01 17.18
C LEU A 91 14.19 13.33 16.47
N GLN A 92 12.99 13.88 16.67
CA GLN A 92 12.58 15.16 16.10
C GLN A 92 13.47 16.32 16.58
N ALA A 93 13.79 16.38 17.88
CA ALA A 93 14.67 17.40 18.46
C ALA A 93 16.10 17.32 17.89
N GLY A 94 16.57 16.12 17.55
CA GLY A 94 17.84 15.89 16.85
C GLY A 94 17.75 15.98 15.32
N ALA A 95 16.71 16.63 14.77
CA ALA A 95 16.47 16.74 13.32
C ALA A 95 16.50 15.39 12.58
N PHE A 96 16.10 14.32 13.26
CA PHE A 96 16.08 12.94 12.79
C PHE A 96 17.46 12.39 12.35
N ALA A 97 18.57 12.96 12.83
CA ALA A 97 19.92 12.49 12.49
C ALA A 97 20.17 11.01 12.88
N ASP A 98 19.61 10.60 14.02
CA ASP A 98 19.71 9.24 14.56
C ASP A 98 18.58 8.32 14.10
N TRP A 99 17.63 8.83 13.32
CA TRP A 99 16.54 8.02 12.79
C TRP A 99 17.07 7.02 11.75
N ARG A 100 16.50 5.81 11.73
CA ARG A 100 16.90 4.75 10.79
C ARG A 100 15.69 3.99 10.25
N LEU A 101 15.80 3.55 8.99
CA LEU A 101 14.92 2.59 8.33
C LEU A 101 15.60 1.21 8.29
N SER A 102 15.07 0.23 9.01
CA SER A 102 15.55 -1.15 8.88
C SER A 102 14.89 -1.88 7.71
N VAL A 103 15.68 -2.70 7.01
CA VAL A 103 15.22 -3.61 5.95
C VAL A 103 15.65 -5.03 6.33
N GLU A 104 14.67 -5.92 6.47
CA GLU A 104 14.86 -7.26 7.03
C GLU A 104 13.94 -8.31 6.37
N GLY A 105 14.00 -9.55 6.88
CA GLY A 105 13.25 -10.68 6.36
C GLY A 105 13.93 -11.33 5.16
N MET A 106 13.18 -11.55 4.08
CA MET A 106 13.63 -12.25 2.87
C MET A 106 14.49 -11.36 1.95
N VAL A 107 15.61 -10.89 2.49
CA VAL A 107 16.65 -10.12 1.78
C VAL A 107 18.01 -10.75 2.00
N ALA A 108 18.88 -10.71 1.00
CA ALA A 108 20.23 -11.26 1.09
C ALA A 108 21.16 -10.43 1.99
N ARG A 109 20.91 -9.12 2.09
CA ARG A 109 21.69 -8.17 2.90
C ARG A 109 20.73 -7.30 3.70
N PRO A 110 20.34 -7.71 4.92
CA PRO A 110 19.64 -6.83 5.86
C PRO A 110 20.42 -5.53 6.05
N ALA A 111 19.70 -4.41 6.14
CA ALA A 111 20.30 -3.09 6.13
C ALA A 111 19.58 -2.13 7.07
N SER A 112 20.27 -1.05 7.45
CA SER A 112 19.72 0.05 8.24
C SER A 112 20.15 1.35 7.57
N TYR A 113 19.19 2.09 7.03
CA TYR A 113 19.43 3.31 6.25
C TYR A 113 19.10 4.56 7.06
N SER A 114 20.01 5.54 7.06
CA SER A 114 19.71 6.91 7.49
C SER A 114 18.84 7.64 6.46
N LEU A 115 18.28 8.80 6.83
CA LEU A 115 17.62 9.67 5.85
C LEU A 115 18.58 10.15 4.76
N ALA A 116 19.85 10.39 5.10
CA ALA A 116 20.87 10.79 4.14
C ALA A 116 21.14 9.65 3.13
N ASP A 117 21.20 8.41 3.60
CA ASP A 117 21.35 7.25 2.71
C ASP A 117 20.17 7.15 1.75
N LEU A 118 18.93 7.30 2.24
CA LEU A 118 17.74 7.27 1.40
C LEU A 118 17.76 8.36 0.32
N ARG A 119 18.20 9.57 0.67
CA ARG A 119 18.35 10.69 -0.29
C ARG A 119 19.45 10.46 -1.34
N SER A 120 20.36 9.51 -1.12
CA SER A 120 21.44 9.17 -2.08
C SER A 120 21.00 8.20 -3.18
N PHE A 121 19.87 7.52 -3.00
CA PHE A 121 19.24 6.71 -4.05
C PHE A 121 18.58 7.59 -5.13
N PRO A 122 18.17 7.02 -6.28
CA PRO A 122 17.41 7.74 -7.29
C PRO A 122 16.22 8.50 -6.69
N LEU A 123 16.08 9.76 -7.08
CA LEU A 123 14.99 10.63 -6.63
C LEU A 123 13.82 10.56 -7.60
N ARG A 124 12.60 10.57 -7.06
CA ARG A 124 11.38 10.85 -7.81
C ARG A 124 10.55 11.90 -7.09
N SER A 125 10.05 12.88 -7.85
CA SER A 125 8.91 13.71 -7.46
C SER A 125 7.66 13.27 -8.23
N GLN A 126 6.50 13.28 -7.58
CA GLN A 126 5.20 13.04 -8.20
C GLN A 126 4.09 13.81 -7.49
N ILE A 127 3.14 14.35 -8.24
CA ILE A 127 1.98 15.05 -7.69
C ILE A 127 0.79 14.12 -7.79
N THR A 128 0.38 13.53 -6.67
CA THR A 128 -0.65 12.48 -6.64
C THR A 128 -1.65 12.74 -5.53
N GLU A 129 -2.86 12.24 -5.72
CA GLU A 129 -3.95 12.34 -4.75
C GLU A 129 -3.85 11.25 -3.68
N VAL A 130 -4.02 11.66 -2.42
CA VAL A 130 -4.32 10.75 -1.31
C VAL A 130 -5.83 10.67 -1.18
N VAL A 131 -6.39 9.47 -1.32
CA VAL A 131 -7.83 9.20 -1.20
C VAL A 131 -8.06 8.39 0.07
N CYS A 132 -8.80 8.92 1.03
CA CYS A 132 -9.12 8.22 2.26
C CYS A 132 -10.47 7.50 2.14
N GLU A 133 -10.55 6.34 2.78
CA GLU A 133 -11.77 5.56 3.01
C GLU A 133 -12.86 6.35 3.75
N GLU A 134 -12.49 7.36 4.53
CA GLU A 134 -13.41 8.23 5.27
C GLU A 134 -14.05 9.33 4.40
N GLY A 135 -13.77 9.35 3.09
CA GLY A 135 -14.45 10.22 2.12
C GLY A 135 -13.80 11.58 1.88
N TRP A 136 -12.61 11.82 2.43
CA TRP A 136 -11.80 13.01 2.13
C TRP A 136 -10.60 12.66 1.24
N SER A 137 -10.12 13.64 0.48
CA SER A 137 -8.92 13.50 -0.34
C SER A 137 -8.14 14.81 -0.41
N TYR A 138 -6.85 14.72 -0.78
CA TYR A 138 -6.04 15.90 -1.10
C TYR A 138 -4.95 15.55 -2.11
N VAL A 139 -4.55 16.55 -2.89
CA VAL A 139 -3.45 16.46 -3.86
C VAL A 139 -2.22 17.13 -3.26
N ALA A 140 -1.10 16.43 -3.28
CA ALA A 140 0.19 16.96 -2.85
C ALA A 140 1.31 16.47 -3.78
N GLU A 141 2.38 17.24 -3.84
CA GLU A 141 3.65 16.76 -4.37
C GLU A 141 4.36 15.92 -3.32
N TRP A 142 4.87 14.77 -3.74
CA TRP A 142 5.63 13.83 -2.92
C TRP A 142 7.01 13.66 -3.54
N THR A 143 8.04 13.94 -2.77
CA THR A 143 9.44 13.72 -3.16
C THR A 143 10.02 12.59 -2.31
N GLY A 144 10.63 11.63 -2.97
CA GLY A 144 11.10 10.44 -2.29
C GLY A 144 11.97 9.53 -3.14
N THR A 145 12.34 8.43 -2.51
CA THR A 145 13.12 7.36 -3.11
C THR A 145 12.17 6.25 -3.57
N PRO A 146 12.26 5.76 -4.83
CA PRO A 146 11.50 4.59 -5.24
C PRO A 146 11.78 3.40 -4.30
N LEU A 147 10.73 2.84 -3.71
CA LEU A 147 10.83 1.77 -2.73
C LEU A 147 11.62 0.56 -3.27
N PHE A 148 11.40 0.22 -4.54
CA PHE A 148 12.05 -0.90 -5.18
C PHE A 148 13.57 -0.78 -5.22
N ASP A 149 14.11 0.43 -5.39
CA ASP A 149 15.57 0.63 -5.48
C ASP A 149 16.26 0.32 -4.16
N VAL A 150 15.64 0.69 -3.04
CA VAL A 150 16.13 0.36 -1.69
C VAL A 150 16.11 -1.15 -1.45
N LEU A 151 14.98 -1.81 -1.73
CA LEU A 151 14.89 -3.27 -1.52
C LEU A 151 15.77 -4.06 -2.49
N LYS A 152 15.94 -3.58 -3.73
CA LYS A 152 16.86 -4.15 -4.71
C LYS A 152 18.31 -4.08 -4.21
N ALA A 153 18.72 -2.98 -3.59
CA ALA A 153 20.04 -2.86 -2.97
C ALA A 153 20.24 -3.86 -1.81
N SER A 154 19.20 -4.16 -1.03
CA SER A 154 19.22 -5.21 0.00
C SER A 154 19.14 -6.64 -0.56
N GLY A 155 18.80 -6.80 -1.85
CA GLY A 155 18.78 -8.09 -2.54
C GLY A 155 17.58 -8.97 -2.16
N ILE A 156 16.37 -8.59 -2.58
CA ILE A 156 15.13 -9.36 -2.42
C ILE A 156 15.31 -10.81 -2.87
N LEU A 157 14.93 -11.78 -2.04
CA LEU A 157 15.01 -13.20 -2.37
C LEU A 157 13.88 -13.64 -3.34
N PRO A 158 14.11 -14.62 -4.23
CA PRO A 158 13.16 -14.98 -5.29
C PRO A 158 11.76 -15.43 -4.85
N LYS A 159 11.61 -15.87 -3.59
CA LYS A 159 10.33 -16.33 -3.03
C LYS A 159 9.55 -15.23 -2.30
N ALA A 160 10.08 -14.01 -2.21
CA ALA A 160 9.38 -12.89 -1.58
C ALA A 160 8.08 -12.56 -2.33
N ARG A 161 7.01 -12.30 -1.58
CA ARG A 161 5.67 -12.02 -2.12
C ARG A 161 5.06 -10.74 -1.59
N TYR A 162 5.41 -10.36 -0.37
CA TYR A 162 4.87 -9.19 0.32
C TYR A 162 5.97 -8.39 0.99
N LEU A 163 5.68 -7.11 1.16
CA LEU A 163 6.37 -6.24 2.06
C LEU A 163 5.41 -5.88 3.19
N VAL A 164 5.85 -6.09 4.43
CA VAL A 164 5.20 -5.55 5.63
C VAL A 164 6.03 -4.38 6.12
N TYR A 165 5.40 -3.27 6.45
CA TYR A 165 6.08 -2.05 6.87
C TYR A 165 5.43 -1.47 8.10
N PHE A 166 6.25 -0.92 8.98
CA PHE A 166 5.85 -0.53 10.32
C PHE A 166 6.18 0.95 10.54
N SER A 167 5.27 1.61 11.23
CA SER A 167 5.51 2.90 11.85
C SER A 167 6.42 2.74 13.07
N ILE A 168 6.98 3.85 13.53
CA ILE A 168 7.57 3.95 14.86
C ILE A 168 6.55 3.66 15.98
N ASP A 169 5.27 3.86 15.70
CA ASP A 169 4.18 3.36 16.54
C ASP A 169 4.05 1.84 16.33
N PRO A 170 4.32 1.01 17.34
CA PRO A 170 4.36 -0.45 17.20
C PRO A 170 3.02 -1.05 16.78
N ASP A 171 1.90 -0.38 17.07
CA ASP A 171 0.56 -0.86 16.73
C ASP A 171 0.14 -0.47 15.30
N TRP A 172 0.97 0.32 14.61
CA TRP A 172 0.68 0.81 13.27
C TRP A 172 1.60 0.19 12.21
N TRP A 173 1.06 -0.77 11.48
CA TRP A 173 1.73 -1.46 10.40
C TRP A 173 0.78 -1.71 9.23
N GLU A 174 1.35 -1.95 8.06
CA GLU A 174 0.62 -2.33 6.86
C GLU A 174 1.44 -3.23 5.94
N SER A 175 0.80 -3.70 4.87
CA SER A 175 1.42 -4.56 3.87
C SER A 175 0.99 -4.23 2.43
N ILE A 176 1.84 -4.59 1.48
CA ILE A 176 1.59 -4.56 0.03
C ILE A 176 2.28 -5.76 -0.63
N ASP A 177 1.84 -6.13 -1.84
CA ASP A 177 2.52 -7.19 -2.60
C ASP A 177 3.73 -6.66 -3.38
N MET A 178 4.52 -7.59 -3.93
CA MET A 178 5.70 -7.23 -4.72
C MET A 178 5.37 -6.42 -5.98
N ALA A 179 4.15 -6.50 -6.53
CA ALA A 179 3.79 -5.72 -7.70
C ALA A 179 3.67 -4.22 -7.35
N ASP A 180 3.09 -3.89 -6.19
CA ASP A 180 3.05 -2.51 -5.71
C ASP A 180 4.41 -2.04 -5.18
N VAL A 181 5.22 -2.93 -4.62
CA VAL A 181 6.62 -2.63 -4.26
C VAL A 181 7.43 -2.20 -5.49
N GLN A 182 7.28 -2.93 -6.59
CA GLN A 182 7.96 -2.68 -7.86
C GLN A 182 7.38 -1.50 -8.63
N HIS A 183 6.24 -0.96 -8.20
CA HIS A 183 5.58 0.11 -8.90
C HIS A 183 6.40 1.41 -8.81
N PRO A 184 6.69 2.09 -9.93
CA PRO A 184 7.66 3.18 -9.95
C PRO A 184 7.19 4.45 -9.24
N GLN A 185 5.90 4.55 -8.87
CA GLN A 185 5.33 5.63 -8.05
C GLN A 185 5.14 5.24 -6.57
N THR A 186 5.60 4.05 -6.15
CA THR A 186 5.64 3.69 -4.73
C THR A 186 6.93 4.23 -4.13
N LEU A 187 6.80 5.21 -3.24
CA LEU A 187 7.93 5.97 -2.72
C LEU A 187 8.08 5.79 -1.22
N LEU A 188 9.33 5.73 -0.78
CA LEU A 188 9.75 6.17 0.55
C LEU A 188 9.86 7.70 0.49
N ALA A 189 8.77 8.39 0.83
CA ALA A 189 8.65 9.83 0.70
C ALA A 189 9.23 10.52 1.93
N TRP A 190 10.22 11.38 1.69
CA TRP A 190 10.89 12.21 2.70
C TRP A 190 10.70 13.71 2.46
N GLY A 191 9.99 14.09 1.39
CA GLY A 191 9.61 15.47 1.07
C GLY A 191 8.15 15.61 0.63
N MET A 192 7.58 16.80 0.85
CA MET A 192 6.23 17.17 0.45
C MET A 192 6.19 18.66 0.05
N ASN A 193 5.57 18.98 -1.09
CA ASN A 193 5.38 20.35 -1.57
C ASN A 193 6.66 21.22 -1.48
N ASP A 194 7.71 20.84 -2.23
CA ASP A 194 9.06 21.46 -2.27
C ASP A 194 9.86 21.51 -0.95
N GLY A 195 9.35 20.95 0.14
CA GLY A 195 10.00 20.94 1.46
C GLY A 195 10.27 19.55 2.00
N ASP A 196 10.91 19.51 3.17
CA ASP A 196 10.95 18.30 4.00
C ASP A 196 9.54 17.86 4.37
N LEU A 197 9.33 16.54 4.51
CA LEU A 197 8.02 15.99 4.86
C LEU A 197 7.60 16.49 6.26
N PRO A 198 6.50 17.25 6.40
CA PRO A 198 6.09 17.72 7.72
C PRO A 198 5.65 16.57 8.62
N VAL A 199 5.86 16.70 9.92
CA VAL A 199 5.49 15.67 10.92
C VAL A 199 4.00 15.33 10.86
N ALA A 200 3.13 16.32 10.66
CA ALA A 200 1.68 16.12 10.46
C ALA A 200 1.33 15.16 9.30
N PHE A 201 2.21 15.07 8.30
CA PHE A 201 2.06 14.21 7.13
C PHE A 201 2.96 12.97 7.16
N GLY A 202 3.61 12.69 8.30
CA GLY A 202 4.41 11.48 8.52
C GLY A 202 5.92 11.66 8.44
N GLY A 203 6.43 12.89 8.54
CA GLY A 203 7.86 13.17 8.61
C GLY A 203 8.57 12.41 9.74
N PRO A 204 9.80 11.89 9.53
CA PRO A 204 10.68 12.24 8.43
C PRO A 204 10.55 11.34 7.20
N LEU A 205 9.82 10.22 7.33
CA LEU A 205 9.61 9.28 6.24
C LEU A 205 8.22 8.66 6.33
N ARG A 206 7.53 8.66 5.20
CA ARG A 206 6.29 7.89 5.02
C ARG A 206 6.42 6.96 3.82
N LEU A 207 5.65 5.88 3.82
CA LEU A 207 5.38 5.19 2.57
C LEU A 207 4.29 5.95 1.80
N ARG A 208 4.47 6.04 0.48
CA ARG A 208 3.48 6.60 -0.43
C ARG A 208 3.14 5.58 -1.50
N VAL A 209 1.89 5.10 -1.49
CA VAL A 209 1.35 4.10 -2.42
C VAL A 209 0.15 4.70 -3.16
N PRO A 210 0.34 5.38 -4.30
CA PRO A 210 -0.71 6.20 -4.93
C PRO A 210 -1.80 5.40 -5.64
N ARG A 211 -1.61 4.09 -5.82
CA ARG A 211 -2.61 3.17 -6.39
C ARG A 211 -3.49 2.50 -5.33
N GLN A 212 -3.36 2.90 -4.07
CA GLN A 212 -4.18 2.37 -3.00
C GLN A 212 -4.74 3.48 -2.10
N LEU A 213 -5.73 3.12 -1.28
CA LEU A 213 -6.31 4.01 -0.28
C LEU A 213 -5.27 4.55 0.72
N GLY A 214 -5.62 5.69 1.33
CA GLY A 214 -4.73 6.52 2.13
C GLY A 214 -4.07 5.79 3.28
N TYR A 215 -4.77 4.86 3.95
CA TYR A 215 -4.24 4.11 5.08
C TYR A 215 -3.03 3.22 4.72
N LYS A 216 -2.88 2.82 3.45
CA LYS A 216 -1.70 2.09 2.94
C LYS A 216 -0.45 2.99 2.87
N SER A 217 -0.62 4.30 2.83
CA SER A 217 0.50 5.26 2.81
C SER A 217 0.91 5.62 4.24
N VAL A 218 1.44 4.64 4.99
CA VAL A 218 1.76 4.75 6.43
C VAL A 218 2.75 5.88 6.73
N LYS A 219 2.48 6.61 7.81
CA LYS A 219 3.32 7.67 8.39
C LYS A 219 4.45 7.08 9.27
N PHE A 220 5.56 7.80 9.40
CA PHE A 220 6.65 7.49 10.35
C PHE A 220 7.30 6.11 10.17
N VAL A 221 7.43 5.64 8.92
CA VAL A 221 7.86 4.27 8.61
C VAL A 221 9.31 4.03 8.95
N ASN A 222 9.63 3.15 9.91
CA ASN A 222 11.00 2.88 10.35
C ASN A 222 11.48 1.44 10.10
N ARG A 223 10.62 0.55 9.62
CA ARG A 223 10.96 -0.86 9.40
C ARG A 223 10.22 -1.45 8.21
N LEU A 224 10.96 -2.19 7.39
CA LEU A 224 10.53 -2.90 6.19
C LEU A 224 10.88 -4.38 6.35
N MET A 225 9.89 -5.27 6.35
CA MET A 225 10.08 -6.71 6.43
C MET A 225 9.56 -7.39 5.16
N VAL A 226 10.47 -7.98 4.39
CA VAL A 226 10.14 -8.75 3.19
C VAL A 226 9.74 -10.18 3.59
N THR A 227 8.62 -10.67 3.08
CA THR A 227 8.07 -12.00 3.46
C THR A 227 7.39 -12.69 2.28
N ASP A 228 7.21 -14.02 2.37
CA ASP A 228 6.42 -14.82 1.42
C ASP A 228 4.97 -15.03 1.90
N SER A 229 4.67 -14.63 3.14
CA SER A 229 3.41 -14.88 3.82
C SER A 229 3.07 -13.79 4.82
N LEU A 230 1.80 -13.38 4.83
CA LEU A 230 1.26 -12.44 5.83
C LEU A 230 0.79 -13.15 7.11
N LYS A 231 0.67 -14.50 7.12
CA LYS A 231 0.06 -15.25 8.25
C LYS A 231 0.73 -15.01 9.61
N GLY A 232 2.01 -14.68 9.64
CA GLY A 232 2.77 -14.44 10.88
C GLY A 232 2.60 -13.04 11.48
N PHE A 233 2.03 -12.09 10.72
CA PHE A 233 1.79 -10.71 11.19
C PHE A 233 0.35 -10.51 11.66
N VAL A 234 -0.44 -11.59 11.59
CA VAL A 234 -1.88 -11.59 11.54
C VAL A 234 -2.34 -12.46 12.71
N SER A 235 -2.52 -11.86 13.89
CA SER A 235 -3.16 -12.57 14.98
C SER A 235 -4.66 -12.61 14.75
N ALA A 236 -5.35 -13.69 15.11
CA ALA A 236 -6.82 -13.78 15.00
C ALA A 236 -7.58 -12.76 15.87
N LEU A 237 -6.86 -12.02 16.74
CA LEU A 237 -7.36 -10.95 17.58
C LEU A 237 -6.95 -9.55 17.09
N ASP A 238 -6.11 -9.47 16.05
CA ASP A 238 -5.73 -8.20 15.45
C ASP A 238 -6.89 -7.74 14.55
N PRO A 239 -7.51 -6.57 14.78
CA PRO A 239 -8.51 -6.04 13.85
C PRO A 239 -7.93 -5.73 12.45
N LYS A 240 -6.60 -5.67 12.29
CA LYS A 240 -5.87 -5.49 11.02
C LYS A 240 -5.43 -6.82 10.37
N SER A 241 -5.93 -7.94 10.86
CA SER A 241 -5.65 -9.27 10.31
C SER A 241 -6.58 -9.60 9.14
N PRO A 242 -6.08 -10.15 8.00
CA PRO A 242 -6.94 -10.72 6.96
C PRO A 242 -7.85 -11.85 7.46
N ASN A 243 -7.52 -12.51 8.58
CA ASN A 243 -8.41 -13.49 9.21
C ASN A 243 -9.56 -12.82 9.99
N SER A 244 -9.43 -11.53 10.29
CA SER A 244 -10.43 -10.69 10.96
C SER A 244 -11.26 -9.85 9.98
N GLY A 245 -11.13 -10.09 8.67
CA GLY A 245 -11.82 -9.33 7.62
C GLY A 245 -11.07 -8.09 7.13
N TYR A 246 -9.79 -7.92 7.49
CA TYR A 246 -8.99 -6.79 7.01
C TYR A 246 -8.51 -7.01 5.57
N ALA A 247 -8.90 -6.12 4.67
CA ALA A 247 -8.42 -6.11 3.28
C ALA A 247 -6.96 -5.62 3.23
N TRP A 248 -5.99 -6.55 3.23
CA TRP A 248 -4.57 -6.20 3.09
C TRP A 248 -4.24 -5.55 1.74
N TYR A 249 -5.16 -5.54 0.79
CA TYR A 249 -5.03 -4.83 -0.49
C TYR A 249 -6.22 -3.90 -0.67
N ALA A 250 -5.94 -2.65 -1.05
CA ALA A 250 -6.91 -1.57 -1.09
C ALA A 250 -6.76 -0.74 -2.38
N GLY A 251 -6.64 -1.45 -3.51
CA GLY A 251 -6.37 -0.85 -4.81
C GLY A 251 -7.51 0.03 -5.33
N ILE A 252 -7.16 1.21 -5.83
CA ILE A 252 -8.06 2.15 -6.55
C ILE A 252 -7.62 2.37 -7.99
#